data_AF-A0AAX1UJP0-F1
#
_entry.id   AF-A0AAX1UJP0-F1
#
_cell.length_a   1.000
_cell.length_b   1.000
_cell.length_c   1.000
_cell.angle_alpha   90.00
_cell.angle_beta   90.00
_cell.angle_gamma   90.00
#
_symmetry.space_group_name_H-M   'P 1'
#
loop_
_entity.id
_entity.type
_entity.pdbx_description
1 polymer ?
#
loop_
_entity_poly.entity_id
_entity_poly.type
_entity_poly.pdbx_seq_one_letter_code
_entity_poly.pdbx_strand_id
1 'polypeptide(L)'
;MLHEIYENDPSVVFDPVGPKLPVIWHESVQTRQKKNPAFSAEGRKVIGNIRRLPYWLLSRVHFEVQRNGDAGLVTRAQLRDGKFRGRAGPGGKPGKLASADDMITNFAPDVTHWMRTENLMEDMARTFPLPPGVALKEIRENSGKLSYVKDVKFWFTRAELLNLYKKNPVWAQIEQSVYGNLLSY
;
A
#
# COMPACT_ATOMS: atom_id res chain seq x y z
N MET A 1 -6.39 10.15 -15.05
CA MET A 1 -4.97 10.44 -15.32
C MET A 1 -4.34 9.46 -16.31
N LEU A 2 -3.91 8.23 -15.95
CA LEU A 2 -3.23 7.35 -16.94
C LEU A 2 -4.12 6.97 -18.13
N HIS A 3 -5.40 6.66 -17.87
CA HIS A 3 -6.35 6.40 -18.95
C HIS A 3 -6.50 7.61 -19.87
N GLU A 4 -6.67 8.81 -19.31
CA GLU A 4 -6.75 10.07 -20.09
C GLU A 4 -5.46 10.37 -20.88
N ILE A 5 -4.29 9.99 -20.36
CA ILE A 5 -2.99 10.21 -21.03
C ILE A 5 -2.82 9.26 -22.23
N TYR A 6 -3.27 8.01 -22.10
CA TYR A 6 -3.00 6.95 -23.09
C TYR A 6 -4.25 6.43 -23.81
N GLU A 7 -5.44 7.03 -23.64
CA GLU A 7 -6.70 6.55 -24.24
C GLU A 7 -6.65 6.48 -25.78
N ASN A 8 -5.84 7.33 -26.40
CA ASN A 8 -5.67 7.40 -27.84
C ASN A 8 -4.40 6.68 -28.33
N ASP A 9 -3.63 6.04 -27.44
CA ASP A 9 -2.44 5.28 -27.81
C ASP A 9 -2.82 3.81 -28.08
N PRO A 10 -2.86 3.36 -29.34
CA PRO A 10 -3.27 2.00 -29.69
C PRO A 10 -2.27 0.93 -29.23
N SER A 11 -1.07 1.32 -28.80
CA SER A 11 -0.08 0.40 -28.22
C SER A 11 -0.36 0.10 -26.73
N VAL A 12 -1.25 0.87 -26.08
CA VAL A 12 -1.63 0.71 -24.69
C VAL A 12 -3.00 0.03 -24.60
N VAL A 13 -3.01 -1.16 -23.98
CA VAL A 13 -4.25 -1.90 -23.71
C VAL A 13 -4.53 -1.85 -22.22
N PHE A 14 -5.65 -1.24 -21.84
CA PHE A 14 -6.14 -1.26 -20.47
C PHE A 14 -6.90 -2.55 -20.19
N ASP A 15 -6.68 -3.12 -19.01
CA ASP A 15 -7.45 -4.28 -18.57
C ASP A 15 -8.94 -3.93 -18.44
N PRO A 16 -9.85 -4.85 -18.80
CA PRO A 16 -11.27 -4.63 -18.61
C PRO A 16 -11.59 -4.53 -17.13
N VAL A 17 -12.29 -3.45 -16.77
CA VAL A 17 -12.76 -3.16 -15.43
C VAL A 17 -14.27 -3.38 -15.33
N GLY A 18 -14.77 -3.62 -14.12
CA GLY A 18 -16.18 -3.92 -13.93
C GLY A 18 -17.09 -2.74 -14.30
N PRO A 19 -18.34 -2.99 -14.77
CA PRO A 19 -19.24 -1.93 -15.25
C PRO A 19 -19.67 -0.93 -14.16
N LYS A 20 -19.54 -1.29 -12.87
CA LYS A 20 -19.93 -0.43 -11.74
C LYS A 20 -18.77 0.36 -11.14
N LEU A 21 -17.53 -0.11 -11.30
CA LEU A 21 -16.34 0.53 -10.77
C LEU A 21 -15.19 0.27 -11.73
N PRO A 22 -14.56 1.33 -12.29
CA PRO A 22 -13.53 1.18 -13.31
C PRO A 22 -12.16 0.77 -12.70
N VAL A 23 -12.17 -0.16 -11.75
CA VAL A 23 -10.99 -0.59 -10.98
C VAL A 23 -11.10 -2.05 -10.54
N ILE A 24 -9.97 -2.77 -10.57
CA ILE A 24 -9.82 -4.08 -9.95
C ILE A 24 -9.29 -3.88 -8.53
N TRP A 25 -10.11 -4.18 -7.53
CA TRP A 25 -9.75 -3.96 -6.12
C TRP A 25 -9.08 -5.19 -5.49
N HIS A 26 -7.91 -4.98 -4.88
CA HIS A 26 -7.24 -5.90 -3.96
C HIS A 26 -6.96 -7.32 -4.52
N GLU A 27 -6.69 -7.46 -5.82
CA GLU A 27 -6.23 -8.72 -6.42
C GLU A 27 -4.71 -8.69 -6.58
N SER A 28 -4.00 -9.67 -6.02
CA SER A 28 -2.61 -9.94 -6.43
C SER A 28 -2.57 -10.58 -7.82
N VAL A 29 -1.39 -10.61 -8.46
CA VAL A 29 -1.22 -11.33 -9.74
C VAL A 29 -1.63 -12.79 -9.60
N GLN A 30 -1.22 -13.49 -8.52
CA GLN A 30 -1.63 -14.89 -8.32
C GLN A 30 -3.14 -15.03 -8.12
N THR A 31 -3.76 -14.10 -7.40
CA THR A 31 -5.22 -14.09 -7.19
C THR A 31 -5.94 -13.87 -8.52
N ARG A 32 -5.40 -12.98 -9.36
CA ARG A 32 -5.91 -12.70 -10.71
C ARG A 32 -5.79 -13.91 -11.61
N GLN A 33 -4.64 -14.55 -11.66
CA GLN A 33 -4.39 -15.79 -12.43
C GLN A 33 -5.34 -16.91 -12.01
N LYS A 34 -5.62 -17.06 -10.71
CA LYS A 34 -6.59 -18.05 -10.22
C LYS A 34 -8.02 -17.78 -10.71
N LYS A 35 -8.43 -16.51 -10.77
CA LYS A 35 -9.77 -16.11 -11.24
C LYS A 35 -9.90 -16.11 -12.76
N ASN A 36 -8.82 -15.73 -13.45
CA ASN A 36 -8.73 -15.68 -14.89
C ASN A 36 -7.42 -16.37 -15.33
N PRO A 37 -7.45 -17.68 -15.60
CA PRO A 37 -6.27 -18.43 -16.03
C PRO A 37 -5.62 -17.92 -17.33
N ALA A 38 -6.34 -17.16 -18.15
CA ALA A 38 -5.80 -16.53 -19.36
C ALA A 38 -5.01 -15.24 -19.07
N PHE A 39 -5.09 -14.70 -17.86
CA PHE A 39 -4.28 -13.54 -17.47
C PHE A 39 -2.82 -13.95 -17.26
N SER A 40 -1.91 -13.26 -17.96
CA SER A 40 -0.46 -13.40 -17.74
C SER A 40 0.18 -12.05 -17.48
N ALA A 41 1.04 -12.00 -16.46
CA ALA A 41 1.91 -10.86 -16.18
C ALA A 41 3.27 -10.99 -16.89
N GLU A 42 3.51 -12.09 -17.63
CA GLU A 42 4.77 -12.33 -18.33
C GLU A 42 5.08 -11.21 -19.33
N GLY A 43 6.32 -10.74 -19.34
CA GLY A 43 6.78 -9.62 -20.16
C GLY A 43 6.24 -8.25 -19.74
N ARG A 44 5.42 -8.15 -18.68
CA ARG A 44 4.86 -6.87 -18.19
C ARG A 44 5.64 -6.35 -16.99
N LYS A 45 5.73 -5.03 -16.85
CA LYS A 45 6.14 -4.39 -15.60
C LYS A 45 5.00 -4.53 -14.58
N VAL A 46 5.30 -5.05 -13.41
CA VAL A 46 4.36 -5.10 -12.29
C VAL A 46 4.83 -4.07 -11.27
N ILE A 47 4.00 -3.06 -11.05
CA ILE A 47 4.38 -1.89 -10.29
C ILE A 47 3.66 -1.93 -8.94
N GLY A 48 4.43 -1.91 -7.86
CA GLY A 48 3.94 -1.83 -6.50
C GLY A 48 4.22 -0.47 -5.90
N ASN A 49 3.33 0.05 -5.06
CA ASN A 49 3.61 1.21 -4.22
C ASN A 49 3.90 0.76 -2.78
N ILE A 50 4.96 1.30 -2.19
CA ILE A 50 5.35 1.05 -0.81
C ILE A 50 5.53 2.37 -0.06
N ARG A 51 5.00 2.39 1.16
CA ARG A 51 5.19 3.44 2.15
C ARG A 51 6.04 2.88 3.29
N ARG A 52 6.80 3.74 3.96
CA ARG A 52 7.55 3.33 5.15
C ARG A 52 6.65 2.68 6.21
N LEU A 53 7.06 1.53 6.74
CA LEU A 53 6.23 0.65 7.57
C LEU A 53 5.52 1.38 8.73
N PRO A 54 6.20 2.21 9.56
CA PRO A 54 5.53 2.86 10.69
C PRO A 54 4.40 3.80 10.24
N TYR A 55 4.64 4.57 9.18
CA TYR A 55 3.64 5.49 8.62
C TYR A 55 2.48 4.75 7.96
N TRP A 56 2.78 3.67 7.22
CA TRP A 56 1.75 2.82 6.65
C TRP A 56 0.88 2.19 7.73
N LEU A 57 1.48 1.64 8.78
CA LEU A 57 0.79 0.95 9.86
C LEU A 57 -0.12 1.90 10.64
N LEU A 58 0.40 3.07 11.02
CA LEU A 58 -0.41 4.09 11.68
C LEU A 58 -1.59 4.51 10.79
N SER A 59 -1.34 4.75 9.50
CA SER A 59 -2.40 5.08 8.55
C SER A 59 -3.44 3.95 8.46
N ARG A 60 -3.01 2.69 8.47
CA ARG A 60 -3.89 1.54 8.37
C ARG A 60 -4.76 1.38 9.62
N VAL A 61 -4.17 1.46 10.81
CA VAL A 61 -4.89 1.35 12.08
C VAL A 61 -5.94 2.46 12.20
N HIS A 62 -5.57 3.71 11.92
CA HIS A 62 -6.50 4.83 12.02
C HIS A 62 -7.62 4.77 10.98
N PHE A 63 -7.33 4.30 9.76
CA PHE A 63 -8.36 4.00 8.77
C PHE A 63 -9.37 2.96 9.27
N GLU A 64 -8.89 1.90 9.91
CA GLU A 64 -9.75 0.83 10.43
C GLU A 64 -10.57 1.27 11.64
N VAL A 65 -10.02 2.13 12.50
CA VAL A 65 -10.78 2.78 13.59
C VAL A 65 -11.84 3.72 13.01
N GLN A 66 -11.50 4.55 12.02
CA GLN A 66 -12.48 5.42 11.37
C GLN A 66 -13.61 4.61 10.72
N ARG A 67 -13.29 3.43 10.16
CA ARG A 67 -14.27 2.59 9.48
C ARG A 67 -15.14 1.76 10.43
N ASN A 68 -14.58 1.27 11.54
CA ASN A 68 -15.24 0.28 12.38
C ASN A 68 -15.41 0.70 13.87
N GLY A 69 -15.01 1.92 14.23
CA GLY A 69 -14.95 2.36 15.63
C GLY A 69 -14.00 1.48 16.46
N ASP A 70 -14.42 1.13 17.67
CA ASP A 70 -13.64 0.35 18.63
C ASP A 70 -13.22 -1.03 18.10
N ALA A 71 -13.99 -1.61 17.17
CA ALA A 71 -13.67 -2.88 16.53
C ALA A 71 -12.38 -2.82 15.67
N GLY A 72 -11.93 -1.62 15.31
CA GLY A 72 -10.67 -1.36 14.61
C GLY A 72 -9.46 -1.14 15.52
N LEU A 73 -9.67 -1.01 16.84
CA LEU A 73 -8.58 -0.73 17.79
C LEU A 73 -7.61 -1.91 17.90
N VAL A 74 -6.35 -1.56 18.11
CA VAL A 74 -5.28 -2.49 18.47
C VAL A 74 -4.59 -2.04 19.75
N THR A 75 -4.06 -2.99 20.50
CA THR A 75 -3.25 -2.67 21.67
C THR A 75 -1.90 -2.10 21.25
N ARG A 76 -1.21 -1.39 22.16
CA ARG A 76 0.17 -0.93 21.92
C ARG A 76 1.10 -2.10 21.56
N ALA A 77 0.97 -3.24 22.22
CA ALA A 77 1.77 -4.42 21.91
C ALA A 77 1.54 -4.89 20.46
N GLN A 78 0.28 -4.98 20.02
CA GLN A 78 -0.08 -5.35 18.65
C GLN A 78 0.46 -4.35 17.62
N LEU A 79 0.33 -3.04 17.89
CA LEU A 79 0.88 -2.00 17.02
C LEU A 79 2.40 -2.14 16.83
N ARG A 80 3.15 -2.40 17.91
CA ARG A 80 4.62 -2.57 17.86
C ARG A 80 5.08 -3.82 17.13
N ASP A 81 4.21 -4.82 17.03
CA ASP A 81 4.48 -6.05 16.28
C ASP A 81 4.00 -5.97 14.82
N GLY A 82 3.57 -4.80 14.35
CA GLY A 82 3.11 -4.60 12.98
C GLY A 82 1.70 -5.14 12.72
N LYS A 83 0.88 -5.24 13.75
CA LYS A 83 -0.47 -5.82 13.64
C LYS A 83 -1.55 -4.74 13.52
N PHE A 84 -2.60 -5.06 12.76
CA PHE A 84 -3.79 -4.24 12.59
C PHE A 84 -5.06 -5.11 12.54
N ARG A 85 -6.23 -4.50 12.75
CA ARG A 85 -7.53 -5.19 12.61
C ARG A 85 -8.10 -4.94 11.22
N GLY A 86 -8.55 -5.99 10.55
CA GLY A 86 -9.28 -5.86 9.29
C GLY A 86 -10.72 -5.36 9.48
N ARG A 87 -11.55 -5.53 8.45
CA ARG A 87 -12.98 -5.19 8.50
C ARG A 87 -13.67 -5.91 9.66
N ALA A 88 -14.52 -5.19 10.40
CA ALA A 88 -15.33 -5.77 11.45
C ALA A 88 -16.28 -6.86 10.92
N GLY A 89 -16.52 -7.87 11.75
CA GLY A 89 -17.46 -8.94 11.46
C GLY A 89 -18.92 -8.55 11.77
N PRO A 90 -19.88 -9.46 11.52
CA PRO A 90 -21.28 -9.26 11.87
C PRO A 90 -21.45 -8.90 13.35
N GLY A 91 -22.35 -7.96 13.64
CA GLY A 91 -22.65 -7.51 15.01
C GLY A 91 -21.53 -6.68 15.64
N GLY A 92 -20.68 -6.01 14.86
CA GLY A 92 -19.63 -5.13 15.38
C GLY A 92 -18.43 -5.85 15.99
N LYS A 93 -18.31 -7.16 15.77
CA LYS A 93 -17.17 -7.94 16.28
C LYS A 93 -15.85 -7.42 15.70
N PRO A 94 -14.77 -7.33 16.50
CA PRO A 94 -13.45 -6.93 16.02
C PRO A 94 -13.03 -7.72 14.79
N GLY A 95 -12.44 -7.03 13.82
CA GLY A 95 -11.88 -7.68 12.64
C GLY A 95 -10.80 -8.70 13.02
N LYS A 96 -10.48 -9.63 12.12
CA LYS A 96 -9.31 -10.51 12.34
C LYS A 96 -8.05 -9.67 12.47
N LEU A 97 -7.17 -10.08 13.39
CA LEU A 97 -5.85 -9.48 13.51
C LEU A 97 -5.00 -9.97 12.33
N ALA A 98 -4.39 -9.03 11.61
CA ALA A 98 -3.52 -9.29 10.47
C ALA A 98 -2.12 -8.69 10.73
N SER A 99 -1.11 -9.17 10.00
CA SER A 99 0.24 -8.62 10.01
C SER A 99 0.46 -7.71 8.80
N ALA A 100 1.27 -6.66 8.96
CA ALA A 100 1.77 -5.87 7.85
C ALA A 100 2.58 -6.74 6.87
N ASP A 101 3.44 -7.62 7.40
CA ASP A 101 4.24 -8.53 6.57
C ASP A 101 3.39 -9.51 5.74
N ASP A 102 2.34 -10.11 6.35
CA ASP A 102 1.40 -10.97 5.62
C ASP A 102 0.70 -10.20 4.50
N MET A 103 0.34 -8.94 4.76
CA MET A 103 -0.32 -8.09 3.77
C MET A 103 0.60 -7.84 2.57
N ILE A 104 1.84 -7.40 2.79
CA ILE A 104 2.76 -7.10 1.69
C ILE A 104 3.20 -8.37 0.94
N THR A 105 3.34 -9.50 1.65
CA THR A 105 3.69 -10.80 1.05
C THR A 105 2.67 -11.28 0.02
N ASN A 106 1.40 -10.89 0.15
CA ASN A 106 0.38 -11.24 -0.86
C ASN A 106 0.59 -10.53 -2.21
N PHE A 107 1.34 -9.43 -2.25
CA PHE A 107 1.51 -8.62 -3.47
C PHE A 107 2.96 -8.56 -3.95
N ALA A 108 3.93 -8.62 -3.03
CA ALA A 108 5.34 -8.43 -3.33
C ALA A 108 5.97 -9.40 -4.35
N PRO A 109 5.63 -10.71 -4.39
CA PRO A 109 6.38 -11.67 -5.20
C PRO A 109 6.47 -11.34 -6.70
N ASP A 110 5.43 -10.70 -7.25
CA ASP A 110 5.40 -10.38 -8.68
C ASP A 110 5.84 -8.95 -8.98
N VAL A 111 6.05 -8.10 -7.96
CA VAL A 111 6.41 -6.69 -8.17
C VAL A 111 7.83 -6.59 -8.70
N THR A 112 7.96 -6.05 -9.91
CA THR A 112 9.25 -5.79 -10.56
C THR A 112 9.75 -4.37 -10.33
N HIS A 113 8.86 -3.43 -10.02
CA HIS A 113 9.20 -2.02 -9.79
C HIS A 113 8.45 -1.48 -8.57
N TRP A 114 9.19 -1.00 -7.58
CA TRP A 114 8.62 -0.36 -6.40
C TRP A 114 8.66 1.16 -6.54
N MET A 115 7.52 1.81 -6.30
CA MET A 115 7.43 3.25 -6.15
C MET A 115 7.24 3.59 -4.68
N ARG A 116 7.98 4.58 -4.20
CA ARG A 116 7.93 5.13 -2.86
C ARG A 116 6.77 6.11 -2.75
N THR A 117 5.86 5.93 -1.80
CA THR A 117 4.73 6.85 -1.60
C THR A 117 5.21 8.28 -1.30
N GLU A 118 6.28 8.40 -0.51
CA GLU A 118 6.89 9.67 -0.11
C GLU A 118 7.62 10.38 -1.28
N ASN A 119 7.97 9.65 -2.35
CA ASN A 119 8.61 10.16 -3.55
C ASN A 119 7.79 9.84 -4.83
N LEU A 120 6.46 9.74 -4.70
CA LEU A 120 5.61 9.16 -5.73
C LEU A 120 5.79 9.83 -7.10
N MET A 121 5.97 11.16 -7.12
CA MET A 121 6.14 11.94 -8.34
C MET A 121 7.44 11.60 -9.08
N GLU A 122 8.54 11.52 -8.34
CA GLU A 122 9.86 11.13 -8.86
C GLU A 122 9.81 9.68 -9.37
N ASP A 123 9.20 8.79 -8.61
CA ASP A 123 9.15 7.36 -8.93
C ASP A 123 8.19 7.06 -10.08
N MET A 124 7.09 7.81 -10.21
CA MET A 124 6.21 7.76 -11.37
C MET A 124 6.93 8.17 -12.65
N ALA A 125 7.67 9.29 -12.62
CA ALA A 125 8.42 9.77 -13.77
C ALA A 125 9.52 8.79 -14.22
N ARG A 126 10.12 8.03 -13.29
CA ARG A 126 11.09 6.97 -13.64
C ARG A 126 10.44 5.70 -14.16
N THR A 127 9.28 5.34 -13.63
CA THR A 127 8.64 4.04 -13.92
C THR A 127 7.85 4.08 -15.22
N PHE A 128 7.17 5.20 -15.48
CA PHE A 128 6.34 5.41 -16.66
C PHE A 128 7.03 6.35 -17.66
N PRO A 129 7.04 6.04 -18.95
CA PRO A 129 7.51 6.95 -19.99
C PRO A 129 6.45 8.05 -20.21
N LEU A 130 6.35 8.98 -19.26
CA LEU A 130 5.41 10.08 -19.34
C LEU A 130 5.82 11.04 -20.47
N PRO A 131 4.89 11.48 -21.33
CA PRO A 131 5.19 12.50 -22.34
C PRO A 131 5.74 13.79 -21.70
N PRO A 132 6.65 14.51 -22.38
CA PRO A 132 7.12 15.81 -21.91
C PRO A 132 5.96 16.76 -21.63
N GLY A 133 6.00 17.45 -20.49
CA GLY A 133 4.98 18.47 -20.15
C GLY A 133 3.68 17.92 -19.55
N VAL A 134 3.54 16.61 -19.31
CA VAL A 134 2.46 16.08 -18.49
C VAL A 134 2.64 16.59 -17.06
N ALA A 135 1.87 17.63 -16.72
CA ALA A 135 1.74 18.06 -15.34
C ALA A 135 1.05 16.94 -14.57
N LEU A 136 1.81 16.24 -13.73
CA LEU A 136 1.27 15.37 -12.70
C LEU A 136 0.45 16.28 -11.74
N LYS A 137 -0.85 16.41 -12.03
CA LYS A 137 -1.74 17.44 -11.48
C LYS A 137 -2.28 17.03 -10.10
N GLU A 138 -2.40 18.06 -9.24
CA GLU A 138 -2.98 18.14 -7.89
C GLU A 138 -2.84 16.93 -6.95
N ILE A 139 -2.07 17.19 -5.88
CA ILE A 139 -2.12 16.39 -4.65
C ILE A 139 -3.56 16.45 -4.11
N ARG A 140 -4.34 15.41 -4.40
CA ARG A 140 -5.58 15.17 -3.65
C ARG A 140 -5.19 14.64 -2.28
N GLU A 141 -5.19 15.52 -1.29
CA GLU A 141 -5.09 15.07 0.09
C GLU A 141 -6.39 14.34 0.43
N ASN A 142 -6.28 13.03 0.67
CA ASN A 142 -7.37 12.28 1.26
C ASN A 142 -7.41 12.63 2.76
N SER A 143 -8.06 13.73 3.09
CA SER A 143 -8.27 14.14 4.48
C SER A 143 -9.20 13.14 5.15
N GLY A 144 -8.63 12.17 5.86
CA GLY A 144 -9.39 11.32 6.77
C GLY A 144 -10.17 12.17 7.78
N LYS A 145 -11.31 11.67 8.25
CA LYS A 145 -12.10 12.38 9.27
C LYS A 145 -11.46 12.26 10.66
N LEU A 146 -10.60 11.26 10.84
CA LEU A 146 -9.90 11.01 12.09
C LEU A 146 -8.54 11.73 12.07
N SER A 147 -8.36 12.68 12.99
CA SER A 147 -7.06 13.29 13.26
C SER A 147 -6.26 12.42 14.22
N TYR A 148 -4.96 12.26 13.95
CA TYR A 148 -4.01 11.59 14.83
C TYR A 148 -2.61 12.19 14.65
N VAL A 149 -1.74 11.99 15.63
CA VAL A 149 -0.36 12.48 15.57
C VAL A 149 0.39 11.74 14.46
N LYS A 150 0.79 12.44 13.40
CA LYS A 150 1.50 11.82 12.25
C LYS A 150 2.99 11.60 12.52
N ASP A 151 3.55 12.19 13.57
CA ASP A 151 4.95 11.98 13.97
C ASP A 151 5.14 10.57 14.54
N VAL A 152 5.97 9.77 13.88
CA VAL A 152 6.30 8.39 14.29
C VAL A 152 6.98 8.36 15.66
N LYS A 153 7.73 9.40 16.03
CA LYS A 153 8.45 9.50 17.32
C LYS A 153 7.52 9.64 18.51
N PHE A 154 6.28 10.10 18.28
CA PHE A 154 5.23 10.07 19.30
C PHE A 154 4.78 8.64 19.63
N TRP A 155 4.70 7.77 18.63
CA TRP A 155 4.14 6.43 18.77
C TRP A 155 5.17 5.39 19.19
N PHE A 156 6.39 5.52 18.66
CA PHE A 156 7.42 4.52 18.80
C PHE A 156 8.74 5.13 19.26
N THR A 157 9.37 4.45 20.21
CA THR A 157 10.80 4.63 20.48
C THR A 157 11.64 3.99 19.37
N ARG A 158 12.91 4.38 19.26
CA ARG A 158 13.85 3.78 18.31
C ARG A 158 13.97 2.25 18.48
N ALA A 159 14.00 1.76 19.72
CA ALA A 159 14.06 0.33 20.01
C ALA A 159 12.80 -0.41 19.55
N GLU A 160 11.62 0.21 19.71
CA GLU A 160 10.36 -0.36 19.22
C GLU A 160 10.30 -0.38 17.69
N LEU A 161 10.87 0.62 17.00
CA LEU A 161 10.96 0.63 15.54
C LEU A 161 11.90 -0.47 15.03
N LEU A 162 13.05 -0.65 15.67
CA LEU A 162 13.94 -1.78 15.38
C LEU A 162 13.22 -3.13 15.54
N ASN A 163 12.47 -3.30 16.63
CA ASN A 163 11.69 -4.52 16.83
C ASN A 163 10.56 -4.67 15.79
N LEU A 164 9.87 -3.58 15.43
CA LEU A 164 8.83 -3.58 14.41
C LEU A 164 9.36 -4.11 13.08
N TYR A 165 10.50 -3.60 12.61
CA TYR A 165 11.15 -4.10 11.39
C TYR A 165 11.63 -5.55 11.54
N LYS A 166 12.19 -5.94 12.70
CA LYS A 166 12.57 -7.33 12.97
C LYS A 166 11.38 -8.30 12.87
N LYS A 167 10.18 -7.85 13.25
CA LYS A 167 8.94 -8.62 13.20
C LYS A 167 8.26 -8.62 11.84
N ASN A 168 8.68 -7.75 10.91
CA ASN A 168 8.13 -7.62 9.56
C ASN A 168 9.27 -7.64 8.52
N PRO A 169 9.98 -8.76 8.39
CA PRO A 169 11.21 -8.85 7.61
C PRO A 169 11.00 -8.64 6.10
N VAL A 170 9.88 -9.07 5.51
CA VAL A 170 9.61 -8.88 4.09
C VAL A 170 9.46 -7.38 3.80
N TRP A 171 8.66 -6.68 4.61
CA TRP A 171 8.53 -5.24 4.51
C TRP A 171 9.85 -4.52 4.71
N ALA A 172 10.61 -4.90 5.75
CA ALA A 172 11.91 -4.30 6.05
C ALA A 172 12.88 -4.45 4.88
N GLN A 173 12.93 -5.63 4.26
CA GLN A 173 13.79 -5.89 3.11
C GLN A 173 13.42 -5.02 1.90
N ILE A 174 12.13 -4.93 1.56
CA ILE A 174 11.66 -4.12 0.43
C ILE A 174 11.88 -2.63 0.72
N GLU A 175 11.55 -2.17 1.93
CA GLU A 175 11.76 -0.77 2.30
C GLU A 175 13.24 -0.40 2.25
N GLN A 176 14.13 -1.28 2.74
CA GLN A 176 15.57 -1.06 2.71
C GLN A 176 16.12 -1.00 1.28
N SER A 177 15.60 -1.80 0.35
CA SER A 177 16.07 -1.80 -1.04
C SER A 177 15.66 -0.55 -1.81
N VAL A 178 14.55 0.11 -1.44
CA VAL A 178 14.02 1.27 -2.16
C VAL A 178 14.31 2.60 -1.48
N TYR A 179 14.32 2.65 -0.14
CA TYR A 179 14.61 3.87 0.63
C TYR A 179 16.04 3.92 1.16
N GLY A 180 16.77 2.81 1.17
CA GLY A 180 18.00 2.70 1.93
C GLY A 180 17.67 2.63 3.42
N ASN A 181 18.05 3.63 4.22
CA ASN A 181 17.97 3.55 5.68
C ASN A 181 16.54 3.41 6.21
N LEU A 182 16.26 2.33 6.96
CA LEU A 182 14.98 2.08 7.63
C LEU A 182 14.68 3.06 8.77
N LEU A 183 15.70 3.65 9.40
CA LEU A 183 15.55 4.52 10.57
C LEU A 183 15.72 6.01 10.26
N SER A 184 15.69 6.41 8.99
CA SER A 184 15.72 7.82 8.60
C SER A 184 14.31 8.41 8.66
N TYR A 185 13.94 8.96 9.81
CA TYR A 185 12.70 9.69 10.06
C TYR A 185 12.87 10.78 11.12
#